data_AF-A0AAU3PSV7-F1
#
_entry.id   AF-A0AAU3PSV7-F1
#
_cell.length_a   1.000
_cell.length_b   1.000
_cell.length_c   1.000
_cell.angle_alpha   90.00
_cell.angle_beta   90.00
_cell.angle_gamma   90.00
#
_symmetry.space_group_name_H-M   'P 1'
#
loop_
_entity.id
_entity.type
_entity.pdbx_description
1 polymer ?
#
loop_
_entity_poly.entity_id
_entity_poly.type
_entity_poly.pdbx_seq_one_letter_code
_entity_poly.pdbx_strand_id
1 'polypeptide(L)'
;MGEVSVAAAAAELGVSKRQVTRLARARDLDVTREVGGALLLDSASVHRWAQRRRLRGRPWSEGKNPYFASIATDDETTAVVATTDAAETVPIAAVAVDLMESLDTRERSAGARVLQELIDARR
;
A
#
# COMPACT_ATOMS: atom_id res chain seq x y z
N MET A 1 -7.67 21.59 -7.28
CA MET A 1 -6.21 21.35 -7.14
C MET A 1 -5.86 21.71 -5.71
N GLY A 2 -5.64 20.72 -4.85
CA GLY A 2 -5.30 20.96 -3.45
C GLY A 2 -3.79 20.95 -3.28
N GLU A 3 -3.24 21.84 -2.45
CA GLU A 3 -1.81 21.88 -2.16
C GLU A 3 -1.54 21.33 -0.77
N VAL A 4 -0.54 20.45 -0.66
CA VAL A 4 -0.12 19.81 0.59
C VAL A 4 1.36 20.10 0.81
N SER A 5 1.71 20.55 2.01
CA SER A 5 3.11 20.76 2.37
C SER A 5 3.86 19.44 2.53
N VAL A 6 5.19 19.46 2.41
CA VAL A 6 6.04 18.27 2.69
C VAL A 6 5.75 17.63 4.04
N ALA A 7 5.46 18.45 5.07
CA ALA A 7 5.17 17.94 6.41
C ALA A 7 3.82 17.23 6.48
N ALA A 8 2.78 17.78 5.82
CA ALA A 8 1.47 17.15 5.75
C ALA A 8 1.50 15.87 4.90
N ALA A 9 2.20 15.89 3.76
CA ALA A 9 2.41 14.70 2.94
C ALA A 9 3.20 13.61 3.68
N ALA A 10 4.20 13.98 4.49
CA ALA A 10 4.95 13.02 5.30
C ALA A 10 4.06 12.30 6.32
N ALA A 11 3.15 13.04 6.97
CA ALA A 11 2.17 12.47 7.89
C ALA A 11 1.18 11.54 7.16
N GLU A 12 0.64 11.97 6.01
CA GLU A 12 -0.29 11.17 5.21
C GLU A 12 0.34 9.86 4.69
N LEU A 13 1.61 9.93 4.27
CA LEU A 13 2.33 8.80 3.70
C LEU A 13 2.99 7.89 4.74
N GLY A 14 3.05 8.32 6.02
CA GLY A 14 3.78 7.61 7.08
C GLY A 14 5.28 7.49 6.82
N VAL A 15 5.90 8.49 6.18
CA VAL A 15 7.33 8.51 5.83
C VAL A 15 8.02 9.78 6.29
N SER A 16 9.36 9.78 6.32
CA SER A 16 10.12 10.98 6.71
C SER A 16 9.98 12.12 5.70
N LYS A 17 10.07 13.38 6.16
CA LYS A 17 10.11 14.58 5.29
C LYS A 17 11.21 14.50 4.24
N ARG A 18 12.40 13.99 4.63
CA ARG A 18 13.53 13.78 3.71
C ARG A 18 13.18 12.82 2.57
N GLN A 19 12.40 11.77 2.87
CA GLN A 19 11.91 10.84 1.88
C GLN A 19 10.88 11.49 0.95
N VAL A 20 9.98 12.33 1.46
CA VAL A 20 9.05 13.11 0.62
C VAL A 20 9.82 14.06 -0.30
N THR A 21 10.83 14.78 0.21
CA THR A 21 11.70 15.62 -0.62
C THR A 21 12.44 14.82 -1.69
N ARG A 22 12.91 13.61 -1.35
CA ARG A 22 13.55 12.71 -2.32
C ARG A 22 12.57 12.29 -3.43
N LEU A 23 11.32 11.96 -3.09
CA LEU A 23 10.28 11.58 -4.06
C LEU A 23 9.92 12.74 -4.99
N ALA A 24 9.79 13.95 -4.44
CA ALA A 24 9.56 15.16 -5.24
C ALA A 24 10.73 15.41 -6.23
N ARG A 25 11.98 15.26 -5.78
CA ARG A 25 13.17 15.38 -6.64
C ARG A 25 13.25 14.28 -7.70
N ALA A 26 12.81 13.06 -7.36
CA ALA A 26 12.74 11.93 -8.27
C ALA A 26 11.56 12.01 -9.26
N ARG A 27 10.71 13.04 -9.17
CA ARG A 27 9.47 13.21 -9.95
C ARG A 27 8.42 12.11 -9.68
N ASP A 28 8.50 11.45 -8.53
CA ASP A 28 7.49 10.50 -8.05
C ASP A 28 6.28 11.20 -7.39
N LEU A 29 6.47 12.44 -6.95
CA LEU A 29 5.42 13.34 -6.44
C LEU A 29 5.47 14.66 -7.20
N ASP A 30 4.30 15.16 -7.59
CA ASP A 30 4.17 16.40 -8.35
C ASP A 30 4.33 17.61 -7.42
N VAL A 31 5.34 18.44 -7.71
CA VAL A 31 5.55 19.73 -7.03
C VAL A 31 4.71 20.78 -7.73
N THR A 32 3.81 21.42 -6.99
CA THR A 32 2.98 22.52 -7.51
C THR A 32 3.75 23.82 -7.51
N ARG A 33 4.42 24.16 -6.39
CA ARG A 33 5.28 25.34 -6.28
C ARG A 33 6.22 25.25 -5.07
N GLU A 34 7.14 26.20 -4.98
CA GLU A 34 8.00 26.42 -3.81
C GLU A 34 7.68 27.78 -3.18
N VAL A 35 7.53 27.82 -1.86
CA VAL A 35 7.25 29.03 -1.09
C VAL A 35 8.27 29.14 0.04
N GLY A 36 9.14 30.15 -0.01
CA GLY A 36 10.13 30.41 1.04
C GLY A 36 11.07 29.22 1.33
N GLY A 37 11.42 28.43 0.31
CA GLY A 37 12.23 27.22 0.47
C GLY A 37 11.44 25.95 0.84
N ALA A 38 10.13 26.06 1.05
CA ALA A 38 9.26 24.92 1.35
C ALA A 38 8.51 24.46 0.08
N LEU A 39 8.57 23.15 -0.19
CA LEU A 39 7.86 22.55 -1.33
C LEU A 39 6.36 22.38 -1.01
N LEU A 40 5.52 22.78 -1.95
CA LEU A 40 4.09 22.47 -1.98
C LEU A 40 3.83 21.43 -3.07
N LEU A 41 3.18 20.35 -2.67
CA LEU A 41 2.91 19.17 -3.48
C LEU A 41 1.43 19.15 -3.89
N ASP A 42 1.14 18.57 -5.05
CA ASP A 42 -0.25 18.33 -5.45
C ASP A 42 -0.85 17.21 -4.58
N SER A 43 -2.01 17.47 -3.98
CA SER A 43 -2.72 16.52 -3.10
C SER A 43 -3.10 15.24 -3.84
N ALA A 44 -3.49 15.34 -5.11
CA ALA A 44 -3.87 14.17 -5.89
C ALA A 44 -2.66 13.29 -6.20
N SER A 45 -1.50 13.88 -6.46
CA SER A 45 -0.23 13.16 -6.62
C SER A 45 0.18 12.40 -5.36
N VAL A 46 0.07 13.02 -4.18
CA VAL A 46 0.33 12.38 -2.89
C VAL A 46 -0.65 11.22 -2.66
N HIS A 47 -1.94 11.43 -2.90
CA HIS A 47 -2.96 10.41 -2.72
C HIS A 47 -2.78 9.21 -3.68
N ARG A 48 -2.48 9.47 -4.96
CA ARG A 48 -2.15 8.43 -5.95
C ARG A 48 -0.94 7.61 -5.50
N TRP A 49 0.09 8.26 -4.97
CA TRP A 49 1.28 7.58 -4.49
C TRP A 49 1.00 6.73 -3.24
N ALA A 50 0.18 7.24 -2.32
CA ALA A 50 -0.27 6.51 -1.13
C ALA A 50 -0.99 5.21 -1.50
N GLN A 51 -1.92 5.29 -2.46
CA GLN A 51 -2.68 4.13 -2.96
C GLN A 51 -1.78 3.13 -3.69
N ARG A 52 -0.84 3.59 -4.53
CA ARG A 52 0.13 2.73 -5.23
C ARG A 52 1.01 1.90 -4.28
N ARG A 53 1.34 2.41 -3.09
CA ARG A 53 2.14 1.67 -2.10
C ARG A 53 1.33 0.69 -1.26
N ARG A 54 0.05 0.95 -1.02
CA ARG A 54 -0.85 -0.03 -0.37
C ARG A 54 -1.03 -1.29 -1.24
N LEU A 55 -0.77 -1.19 -2.55
CA LEU A 55 -0.80 -2.30 -3.50
C LEU A 55 0.50 -3.12 -3.58
N ARG A 56 1.52 -2.82 -2.77
CA ARG A 56 2.73 -3.68 -2.64
C ARG A 56 2.73 -4.34 -1.27
N GLY A 57 2.53 -5.65 -1.25
CA GLY A 57 2.65 -6.49 -0.06
C GLY A 57 3.97 -6.25 0.69
N ARG A 58 3.91 -6.39 2.02
CA ARG A 58 5.01 -6.13 2.95
C ARG A 58 6.13 -7.17 2.78
N PRO A 59 7.35 -6.79 2.37
CA PRO A 59 8.51 -7.64 2.56
C PRO A 59 8.87 -7.67 4.06
N TRP A 60 9.10 -8.88 4.55
CA TRP A 60 9.43 -9.22 5.93
C TRP A 60 10.52 -8.36 6.57
N SER A 61 10.35 -8.00 7.84
CA SER A 61 11.47 -7.73 8.75
C SER A 61 11.16 -8.28 10.14
N GLU A 62 11.75 -9.43 10.47
CA GLU A 62 11.89 -9.92 11.83
C GLU A 62 12.87 -9.01 12.59
N GLY A 63 12.50 -8.57 13.79
CA GLY A 63 13.42 -7.88 14.69
C GLY A 63 13.17 -6.38 14.86
N LYS A 64 12.46 -6.05 15.95
CA LYS A 64 12.47 -4.77 16.68
C LYS A 64 11.97 -3.52 15.93
N ASN A 65 10.73 -3.11 16.24
CA ASN A 65 10.51 -1.69 16.52
C ASN A 65 9.50 -1.49 17.68
N PRO A 66 9.97 -1.17 18.90
CA PRO A 66 9.14 -1.02 20.10
C PRO A 66 8.35 0.30 20.21
N TYR A 67 8.26 1.11 19.15
CA TYR A 67 7.67 2.47 19.20
C TYR A 67 6.21 2.60 18.70
N PHE A 68 5.46 1.50 18.51
CA PHE A 68 4.06 1.56 18.07
C PHE A 68 3.05 1.00 19.10
N ALA A 69 3.46 0.83 20.35
CA ALA A 69 2.58 0.32 21.42
C ALA A 69 1.54 1.34 21.95
N SER A 70 1.13 2.34 21.17
CA SER A 70 0.23 3.40 21.67
C SER A 70 -0.85 3.85 20.69
N ILE A 71 -1.42 2.93 19.91
CA ILE A 71 -2.73 3.15 19.30
C ILE A 71 -3.61 1.95 19.63
N ALA A 72 -3.93 1.84 20.92
CA ALA A 72 -5.13 1.15 21.33
C ALA A 72 -6.30 2.09 20.99
N THR A 73 -7.24 1.54 20.21
CA THR A 73 -8.69 1.66 20.33
C THR A 73 -9.27 3.07 20.40
N ASP A 74 -10.08 3.42 19.39
CA ASP A 74 -11.50 3.67 19.64
C ASP A 74 -12.33 3.41 18.38
N ASP A 75 -13.57 3.07 18.66
CA ASP A 75 -14.54 2.24 17.97
C ASP A 75 -15.35 3.01 16.88
N GLU A 76 -16.22 2.25 16.19
CA GLU A 76 -17.36 2.68 15.36
C GLU A 76 -17.14 2.81 13.84
N THR A 77 -17.36 1.70 13.11
CA THR A 77 -18.44 1.60 12.09
C THR A 77 -18.63 0.14 11.71
N THR A 78 -19.78 -0.42 12.13
CA THR A 78 -20.25 -1.76 11.83
C THR A 78 -20.51 -1.96 10.33
N ALA A 79 -19.87 -2.96 9.73
CA ALA A 79 -20.38 -3.64 8.54
C ALA A 79 -20.13 -5.14 8.71
N VAL A 80 -21.23 -5.90 8.68
CA VAL A 80 -21.29 -7.35 8.91
C VAL A 80 -20.38 -8.07 7.90
N VAL A 81 -19.31 -8.71 8.38
CA VAL A 81 -18.52 -9.67 7.62
C VAL A 81 -18.51 -10.96 8.42
N ALA A 82 -19.00 -12.02 7.78
CA ALA A 82 -19.03 -13.36 8.34
C ALA A 82 -17.66 -13.75 8.91
N THR A 83 -17.66 -14.08 10.20
CA THR A 83 -16.51 -14.63 10.91
C THR A 83 -16.01 -15.88 10.19
N THR A 84 -14.85 -15.77 9.55
CA THR A 84 -13.86 -16.84 9.61
C THR A 84 -12.57 -16.21 10.11
N ASP A 85 -12.20 -16.61 11.31
CA ASP A 85 -10.95 -16.32 11.98
C ASP A 85 -9.78 -16.83 11.12
N ALA A 86 -9.30 -15.96 10.22
CA ALA A 86 -8.13 -16.16 9.36
C ALA A 86 -7.35 -14.85 9.27
N ALA A 87 -7.17 -14.20 10.43
CA ALA A 87 -6.41 -12.97 10.53
C ALA A 87 -4.96 -13.22 10.06
N GLU A 88 -4.57 -12.46 9.03
CA GLU A 88 -3.20 -12.20 8.53
C GLU A 88 -2.62 -12.98 7.35
N THR A 89 -3.25 -14.03 6.80
CA THR A 89 -2.71 -14.69 5.59
C THR A 89 -3.65 -14.53 4.40
N VAL A 90 -3.18 -13.83 3.35
CA VAL A 90 -3.93 -13.71 2.09
C VAL A 90 -4.17 -15.11 1.54
N PRO A 91 -5.42 -15.51 1.23
CA PRO A 91 -5.70 -16.82 0.68
C PRO A 91 -4.91 -17.06 -0.60
N ILE A 92 -4.27 -18.21 -0.72
CA ILE A 92 -3.47 -18.55 -1.90
C ILE A 92 -4.28 -18.47 -3.21
N ALA A 93 -5.58 -18.75 -3.16
CA ALA A 93 -6.49 -18.55 -4.28
C ALA A 93 -6.60 -17.07 -4.70
N ALA A 94 -6.63 -16.13 -3.75
CA ALA A 94 -6.68 -14.70 -4.05
C ALA A 94 -5.35 -14.23 -4.67
N VAL A 95 -4.21 -14.73 -4.19
CA VAL A 95 -2.88 -14.47 -4.80
C VAL A 95 -2.80 -15.04 -6.21
N ALA A 96 -3.32 -16.25 -6.45
CA ALA A 96 -3.32 -16.88 -7.76
C ALA A 96 -4.14 -16.10 -8.79
N VAL A 97 -5.32 -15.59 -8.40
CA VAL A 97 -6.17 -14.74 -9.24
C VAL A 97 -5.48 -13.40 -9.55
N ASP A 98 -4.87 -12.75 -8.56
CA ASP A 98 -4.11 -11.51 -8.77
C ASP A 98 -2.95 -11.71 -9.76
N LEU A 99 -2.21 -12.83 -9.63
CA LEU A 99 -1.14 -13.18 -10.57
C LEU A 99 -1.65 -13.44 -12.00
N MET A 100 -2.85 -14.00 -12.19
CA MET A 100 -3.45 -14.18 -13.53
C MET A 100 -3.73 -12.86 -14.24
N GLU A 101 -4.01 -11.80 -13.49
CA GLU A 101 -4.22 -10.46 -14.03
C GLU A 101 -2.90 -9.71 -14.30
N SER A 102 -1.75 -10.30 -13.94
CA SER A 102 -0.43 -9.71 -14.22
C SER A 102 -0.19 -9.57 -15.73
N LEU A 103 0.50 -8.49 -16.13
CA LEU A 103 0.97 -8.30 -17.51
C LEU A 103 2.18 -9.18 -17.83
N ASP A 104 2.94 -9.62 -16.81
CA ASP A 104 4.07 -10.53 -16.97
C ASP A 104 3.58 -11.96 -17.28
N THR A 105 4.03 -12.51 -18.40
CA THR A 105 3.58 -13.82 -18.88
C THR A 105 3.95 -14.97 -17.94
N ARG A 106 5.06 -14.85 -17.19
CA ARG A 106 5.49 -15.87 -16.23
C ARG A 106 4.64 -15.81 -14.97
N GLU A 107 4.31 -14.62 -14.48
CA GLU A 107 3.42 -14.45 -13.33
C GLU A 107 1.99 -14.92 -13.66
N ARG A 108 1.47 -14.52 -14.82
CA ARG A 108 0.17 -14.98 -15.33
C ARG A 108 0.06 -16.50 -15.40
N SER A 109 1.08 -17.14 -15.95
CA SER A 109 1.09 -18.61 -16.07
C SER A 109 1.26 -19.30 -14.71
N ALA A 110 2.02 -18.73 -13.78
CA ALA A 110 2.13 -19.23 -12.42
C ALA A 110 0.78 -19.14 -11.67
N GLY A 111 0.07 -18.01 -11.78
CA GLY A 111 -1.26 -17.83 -11.20
C GLY A 111 -2.27 -18.84 -11.73
N ALA A 112 -2.34 -19.00 -13.05
CA ALA A 112 -3.26 -19.94 -13.69
C ALA A 112 -2.99 -21.40 -13.27
N ARG A 113 -1.72 -21.79 -13.16
CA ARG A 113 -1.32 -23.15 -12.74
C ARG A 113 -1.76 -23.44 -11.31
N VAL A 114 -1.49 -22.52 -10.38
CA VAL A 114 -1.86 -22.69 -8.96
C VAL A 114 -3.37 -22.70 -8.78
N LEU A 115 -4.11 -21.85 -9.51
CA LEU A 115 -5.56 -21.84 -9.43
C LEU A 115 -6.17 -23.17 -9.93
N GLN A 116 -5.62 -23.72 -11.03
CA GLN A 116 -6.04 -25.01 -11.55
C GLN A 116 -5.78 -26.15 -10.55
N GLU A 117 -4.60 -26.19 -9.94
CA GLU A 117 -4.26 -27.18 -8.89
C GLU A 117 -5.24 -27.12 -7.71
N LEU A 118 -5.63 -25.91 -7.29
CA LEU A 118 -6.59 -25.74 -6.19
C LEU A 118 -8.01 -26.16 -6.56
N ILE A 119 -8.43 -25.93 -7.81
CA ILE A 119 -9.73 -26.36 -8.32
C ILE A 119 -9.77 -27.90 -8.43
N ASP A 120 -8.71 -28.49 -8.99
CA ASP A 120 -8.62 -29.95 -9.15
C ASP A 120 -8.56 -30.67 -7.79
N ALA A 121 -7.89 -30.07 -6.80
CA ALA A 121 -7.84 -30.58 -5.42
C ALA A 121 -9.17 -30.47 -4.65
N ARG A 122 -10.19 -29.81 -5.22
CA ARG A 122 -11.54 -29.66 -4.64
C ARG A 122 -12.61 -30.46 -5.39
N ARG A 123 -12.22 -31.11 -6.48
CA ARG A 123 -13.08 -31.94 -7.31
C ARG A 123 -13.01 -33.40 -6.88
#